data_AF-A0A7Y8HJJ9-F1
#
_entry.id   AF-A0A7Y8HJJ9-F1
#
_cell.length_a   1.000
_cell.length_b   1.000
_cell.length_c   1.000
_cell.angle_alpha   90.00
_cell.angle_beta   90.00
_cell.angle_gamma   90.00
#
_symmetry.space_group_name_H-M   'P 1'
#
loop_
_entity.id
_entity.type
_entity.pdbx_description
1 polymer ?
#
loop_
_entity_poly.entity_id
_entity_poly.type
_entity_poly.pdbx_seq_one_letter_code
_entity_poly.pdbx_strand_id
1 'polypeptide(L)' 'MINTDDNLANSFHEVANHLGIKKNELFERAFKYYLDLVNLSVAKERLKEFKSGKAEIISFDELEKRVSES' A
#
# COMPACT_ATOMS: atom_id res chain seq x y z
N MET A 1 -18.74 -6.07 -7.29
CA MET A 1 -19.29 -4.74 -6.97
C MET A 1 -18.91 -4.44 -5.52
N ILE A 2 -18.06 -3.45 -5.27
CA ILE A 2 -17.74 -3.04 -3.89
C ILE A 2 -18.99 -2.31 -3.37
N ASN A 3 -19.59 -2.81 -2.29
CA ASN A 3 -20.76 -2.18 -1.69
C ASN A 3 -20.30 -1.02 -0.81
N THR A 4 -20.29 0.19 -1.35
CA THR A 4 -19.95 1.41 -0.62
C THR A 4 -21.23 2.08 -0.15
N ASP A 5 -21.25 2.54 1.11
CA ASP A 5 -22.29 3.44 1.65
C ASP A 5 -22.61 4.56 0.64
N ASP A 6 -23.90 4.85 0.43
CA ASP A 6 -24.38 5.86 -0.53
C ASP A 6 -23.76 7.24 -0.26
N ASN A 7 -23.48 7.57 1.00
CA ASN A 7 -22.81 8.83 1.37
C ASN A 7 -21.37 8.89 0.85
N LEU A 8 -20.64 7.78 0.94
CA LEU A 8 -19.27 7.68 0.43
C LEU A 8 -19.28 7.72 -1.10
N ALA A 9 -20.23 7.03 -1.72
CA ALA A 9 -20.40 7.02 -3.17
C ALA A 9 -20.67 8.41 -3.75
N ASN A 10 -21.46 9.24 -3.05
CA ASN A 10 -21.75 10.63 -3.41
C ASN A 10 -20.53 11.52 -3.21
N SER A 11 -19.84 11.39 -2.08
CA SER A 11 -18.61 12.16 -1.79
C SER A 11 -17.53 11.91 -2.86
N PHE A 12 -17.35 10.65 -3.27
CA PHE A 12 -16.44 10.30 -4.36
C PHE A 12 -16.87 10.90 -5.70
N HIS A 13 -18.18 10.97 -5.97
CA HIS A 13 -18.68 11.54 -7.21
C HIS A 13 -18.43 13.06 -7.26
N GLU A 14 -18.69 13.79 -6.18
CA GLU A 14 -18.44 15.23 -6.08
C GLU A 14 -16.96 15.57 -6.28
N VAL A 15 -16.07 14.83 -5.60
CA VAL A 15 -14.61 15.03 -5.72
C VAL A 15 -14.14 14.70 -7.13
N ALA A 16 -14.64 13.62 -7.73
CA ALA A 16 -14.29 13.24 -9.10
C ALA A 16 -14.72 14.32 -10.10
N ASN A 17 -15.93 14.87 -9.95
CA ASN A 17 -16.43 15.97 -10.78
C ASN A 17 -15.58 17.23 -10.61
N HIS A 18 -15.21 17.59 -9.37
CA HIS A 18 -14.36 18.76 -9.11
C HIS A 18 -12.97 18.64 -9.75
N LEU A 19 -12.43 17.42 -9.80
CA LEU A 19 -11.14 17.11 -10.40
C LEU A 19 -11.23 16.86 -11.93
N GLY A 20 -12.42 16.86 -12.51
CA GLY A 20 -12.62 16.59 -13.93
C GLY A 20 -12.26 15.16 -14.35
N ILE A 21 -12.31 14.19 -13.42
CA ILE A 21 -11.95 12.78 -13.66
C ILE A 21 -13.16 11.87 -13.45
N LYS A 22 -13.07 10.63 -13.94
CA LYS A 22 -14.12 9.63 -13.70
C LYS A 22 -14.07 9.13 -12.26
N LYS A 23 -15.23 8.81 -11.66
CA LYS A 23 -15.32 8.22 -10.32
C LYS A 23 -14.42 6.99 -10.14
N ASN A 24 -14.40 6.09 -11.14
CA ASN A 24 -13.55 4.89 -11.09
C ASN A 24 -12.06 5.24 -11.07
N GLU A 25 -11.64 6.26 -11.81
CA GLU A 25 -10.27 6.75 -11.81
C GLU A 25 -9.88 7.33 -10.45
N LEU A 26 -10.77 8.10 -9.82
CA LEU A 26 -10.56 8.58 -8.45
C LEU A 26 -10.43 7.40 -7.47
N PHE A 27 -11.27 6.38 -7.62
CA PHE A 27 -11.22 5.18 -6.79
C PHE A 27 -9.89 4.45 -6.92
N GLU A 28 -9.40 4.27 -8.15
CA GLU A 28 -8.09 3.67 -8.42
C GLU A 28 -6.95 4.47 -7.80
N ARG A 29 -6.98 5.81 -7.93
CA ARG A 29 -5.98 6.69 -7.32
C ARG A 29 -6.00 6.60 -5.80
N ALA A 30 -7.19 6.65 -5.19
CA ALA A 30 -7.35 6.53 -3.75
C ALA A 30 -6.86 5.17 -3.23
N PHE A 31 -7.17 4.09 -3.94
CA PHE A 31 -6.74 2.75 -3.58
C PHE A 31 -5.21 2.59 -3.68
N LYS A 32 -4.59 3.11 -4.75
CA LYS A 32 -3.13 3.14 -4.88
C LYS A 32 -2.48 3.91 -3.74
N TYR A 33 -3.00 5.10 -3.43
CA TYR A 33 -2.49 5.91 -2.33
C TYR A 33 -2.60 5.18 -0.98
N TYR A 34 -3.72 4.48 -0.74
CA TYR A 34 -3.87 3.65 0.46
C TYR A 34 -2.80 2.55 0.53
N LEU A 35 -2.57 1.82 -0.56
CA LEU A 35 -1.53 0.79 -0.63
C LEU A 35 -0.13 1.38 -0.39
N ASP A 36 0.16 2.55 -0.95
CA ASP A 36 1.44 3.25 -0.72
C ASP A 36 1.65 3.59 0.75
N LEU A 37 0.59 4.03 1.45
CA LEU A 37 0.65 4.29 2.90
C LEU A 37 0.88 3.01 3.71
N VAL A 38 0.22 1.90 3.34
CA VAL A 38 0.45 0.60 3.97
C VAL A 38 1.90 0.16 3.78
N ASN A 39 2.42 0.25 2.56
CA ASN A 39 3.81 -0.07 2.23
C ASN A 39 4.79 0.79 3.03
N LEU A 40 4.52 2.10 3.14
CA LEU A 40 5.32 3.02 3.95
C LEU A 40 5.32 2.63 5.43
N SER A 41 4.17 2.22 5.97
CA SER A 41 4.06 1.76 7.36
C SER A 41 4.92 0.52 7.61
N VAL A 42 4.84 -0.47 6.72
CA VAL A 42 5.65 -1.69 6.81
C VAL A 42 7.14 -1.37 6.70
N ALA A 43 7.52 -0.51 5.76
CA ALA A 43 8.91 -0.09 5.59
C ALA A 43 9.46 0.62 6.84
N LYS A 44 8.64 1.46 7.49
CA LYS A 44 9.02 2.14 8.74
C LYS A 44 9.26 1.15 9.89
N GLU A 45 8.40 0.16 10.06
CA GLU A 45 8.59 -0.87 11.09
C GLU A 45 9.85 -1.72 10.81
N ARG A 46 10.04 -2.16 9.56
CA ARG A 46 11.27 -2.89 9.17
C ARG A 46 12.54 -2.07 9.43
N LEU A 47 12.52 -0.78 9.12
CA LEU A 47 13.65 0.11 9.40
C LEU A 47 13.93 0.24 10.91
N LYS A 48 12.88 0.26 11.73
CA LYS A 48 13.00 0.30 13.20
C LYS A 48 13.59 -1.01 13.74
N GLU A 49 13.14 -2.15 13.24
CA GLU A 49 13.71 -3.46 13.58
C GLU A 49 15.20 -3.53 13.22
N PHE A 50 15.56 -3.09 12.01
CA PHE A 50 16.95 -2.98 11.56
C PHE A 50 17.79 -2.11 12.50
N LYS A 51 17.32 -0.90 12.82
CA LYS A 51 18.03 0.01 13.73
C LYS A 51 18.17 -0.52 15.15
N SER A 52 17.25 -1.38 15.59
CA SER A 52 17.29 -2.00 16.93
C SER A 52 18.11 -3.29 16.98
N GLY A 53 18.76 -3.68 15.87
CA GLY A 53 19.51 -4.93 15.78
C GLY A 53 18.65 -6.18 15.79
N LYS A 54 17.33 -6.04 15.59
CA LYS A 54 16.37 -7.16 15.50
C LYS A 54 16.25 -7.73 14.10
N ALA A 55 16.82 -7.07 13.09
CA ALA A 55 16.87 -7.60 11.74
C ALA A 55 18.17 -8.38 11.51
N GLU A 56 18.04 -9.56 10.93
CA GLU A 56 19.16 -10.35 10.44
C GLU A 56 19.66 -9.77 9.10
N ILE A 57 20.97 -9.61 8.96
CA ILE A 57 21.61 -9.26 7.68
C ILE A 57 22.18 -10.55 7.11
N ILE A 58 21.64 -10.99 5.98
CA ILE A 58 22.12 -12.17 5.25
C ILE A 58 22.80 -11.75 3.96
N SER A 59 23.73 -12.56 3.46
CA SER A 59 24.34 -12.36 2.14
C SER A 59 23.36 -12.72 1.02
N PHE A 60 23.67 -12.30 -0.20
CA PHE A 60 22.88 -12.68 -1.37
C PHE A 60 22.88 -14.21 -1.60
N ASP A 61 24.04 -14.87 -1.47
CA ASP A 61 24.16 -16.33 -1.60
C ASP A 61 23.28 -17.06 -0.58
N GLU A 62 23.21 -16.55 0.66
CA GLU A 62 22.38 -17.12 1.71
C GLU A 62 20.88 -16.88 1.45
N LEU A 63 20.52 -15.72 0.91
CA LEU A 63 19.16 -15.42 0.47
C LEU A 63 18.69 -16.40 -0.61
N GLU A 64 19.50 -16.61 -1.66
CA GLU A 64 19.16 -17.53 -2.75
C GLU A 64 18.89 -18.94 -2.23
N LYS A 65 19.75 -19.43 -1.32
CA LYS A 65 19.56 -20.72 -0.69
C LYS A 65 18.22 -20.82 0.04
N ARG A 66 17.89 -19.85 0.91
CA ARG A 66 16.64 -19.84 1.69
C ARG A 66 15.40 -19.81 0.80
N VAL A 67 15.42 -19.03 -0.28
CA VAL A 67 14.29 -18.92 -1.22
C VAL A 67 14.12 -20.20 -2.04
N SER A 68 15.21 -20.86 -2.43
CA SER A 68 15.15 -22.12 -3.20
C SER A 68 14.67 -23.33 -2.39
N GLU A 69 14.74 -23.26 -1.06
CA GLU A 69 14.34 -24.32 -0.12
C GLU A 69 12.92 -24.10 0.47
N SER A 70 12.25 -22.97 0.15
CA SER A 70 10.92 -22.57 0.66
C SER A 70 9.79 -22.89 -0.33
#